data_AF-A0A9E3BUX5-F1
#
_entry.id   AF-A0A9E3BUX5-F1
#
_cell.length_a   1.000
_cell.length_b   1.000
_cell.length_c   1.000
_cell.angle_alpha   90.00
_cell.angle_beta   90.00
_cell.angle_gamma   90.00
#
_symmetry.space_group_name_H-M   'P 1'
#
loop_
_entity.id
_entity.type
_entity.pdbx_description
1 polymer ?
#
loop_
_entity_poly.entity_id
_entity_poly.type
_entity_poly.pdbx_seq_one_letter_code
_entity_poly.pdbx_strand_id
1 'polypeptide(L)'
;MIRIDVDVGGTFTDVVLERGLPGGGQQVTVHKVPSTPADQSEGVIRGVRDVCRMAGVAPGEVDFLFHGTTVATNMVIERKGAEVGMITTRGFRDILHMARHKRPHNFSLQFDVPWQSKPLVKRRNRIPVTERVMP
;
A
#
# COMPACT_ATOMS: atom_id res chain seq x y z
N MET A 1 4.91 -5.61 27.53
CA MET A 1 4.83 -5.63 26.07
C MET A 1 5.04 -4.23 25.56
N ILE A 2 5.92 -4.09 24.57
CA ILE A 2 6.26 -2.84 23.89
C ILE A 2 5.97 -3.06 22.40
N ARG A 3 5.10 -2.23 21.84
CA ARG A 3 4.73 -2.27 20.42
C ARG A 3 4.95 -0.91 19.78
N ILE A 4 5.29 -0.93 18.50
CA ILE A 4 5.38 0.25 17.67
C ILE A 4 4.46 0.09 16.47
N ASP A 5 3.63 1.08 16.22
CA ASP A 5 2.79 1.20 15.04
C ASP A 5 3.34 2.33 14.16
N VAL A 6 3.53 2.05 12.88
CA VAL A 6 4.03 3.00 11.88
C VAL A 6 2.97 3.17 10.81
N ASP A 7 2.65 4.42 10.45
CA ASP A 7 1.87 4.75 9.26
C ASP A 7 2.69 5.65 8.33
N VAL A 8 3.09 5.09 7.19
CA VAL A 8 3.84 5.82 6.16
C VAL A 8 2.88 6.52 5.20
N GLY A 9 2.80 7.84 5.34
CA GLY A 9 2.13 8.74 4.40
C GLY A 9 3.06 9.28 3.31
N GLY A 10 2.49 10.09 2.41
CA GLY A 10 3.26 10.79 1.37
C GLY A 10 4.15 11.91 1.92
N THR A 11 3.65 12.65 2.92
CA THR A 11 4.35 13.82 3.49
C THR A 11 5.03 13.51 4.82
N PHE A 12 4.38 12.73 5.68
CA PHE A 12 4.88 12.38 7.00
C PHE A 12 4.71 10.88 7.26
N THR A 13 5.60 10.36 8.10
CA THR A 13 5.49 9.05 8.72
C THR A 13 5.12 9.26 10.18
N ASP A 14 3.97 8.73 10.56
CA ASP A 14 3.45 8.76 11.93
C ASP A 14 3.90 7.49 12.65
N VAL A 15 4.40 7.63 13.88
CA VAL A 15 4.91 6.52 14.69
C VAL A 15 4.34 6.61 16.09
N VAL A 16 3.76 5.52 16.58
CA VAL A 16 3.21 5.39 17.93
C VAL A 16 3.92 4.25 18.63
N LEU A 17 4.49 4.51 19.81
CA LEU A 17 5.03 3.48 20.69
C LEU A 17 4.12 3.34 21.88
N GLU A 18 3.71 2.11 22.17
CA GLU A 18 2.94 1.78 23.36
C GLU A 18 3.67 0.76 24.22
N ARG A 19 3.72 1.03 25.53
CA ARG A 19 4.43 0.23 26.53
C ARG A 19 3.56 0.03 27.76
N GLY A 20 3.42 -1.23 28.19
CA GLY A 20 2.89 -1.53 29.52
C GLY A 20 3.89 -1.15 30.62
N LEU A 21 3.41 -0.54 31.70
CA LEU A 21 4.19 -0.17 32.87
C LEU A 21 3.93 -1.11 34.05
N PRO A 22 4.89 -1.26 34.98
CA PRO A 22 4.65 -1.90 36.27
C PRO A 22 3.46 -1.25 36.98
N GLY A 23 2.58 -2.06 37.59
CA GLY A 23 1.36 -1.56 38.24
C GLY A 23 0.15 -1.40 37.30
N GLY A 24 0.24 -1.87 36.06
CA GLY A 24 -0.89 -1.93 35.12
C GLY A 24 -1.13 -0.65 34.32
N GLY A 25 -0.25 0.35 34.43
CA GLY A 25 -0.30 1.56 33.62
C GLY A 25 0.12 1.32 32.17
N GLN A 26 -0.17 2.29 31.30
CA GLN A 26 0.25 2.28 29.89
C GLN A 26 0.91 3.62 29.57
N GLN A 27 2.06 3.57 28.89
CA GLN A 27 2.72 4.73 28.31
C GLN A 27 2.52 4.71 26.80
N VAL A 28 2.09 5.84 26.24
CA VAL A 28 1.98 6.05 24.79
C VAL A 28 2.87 7.22 24.42
N THR A 29 3.76 7.01 23.45
CA THR A 29 4.63 8.05 22.89
C THR A 29 4.35 8.17 21.41
N VAL A 30 3.99 9.38 20.97
CA VAL A 30 3.69 9.66 19.56
C VAL A 30 4.79 10.50 18.98
N HIS A 31 5.19 10.17 17.75
CA HIS A 31 6.17 10.93 17.00
C HIS A 31 5.76 11.04 15.54
N LYS A 32 6.15 12.13 14.89
CA LYS A 32 5.86 12.40 13.48
C LYS A 32 7.12 12.92 12.84
N VAL A 33 7.56 12.25 11.79
CA VAL A 33 8.75 12.63 11.02
C VAL A 33 8.37 12.89 9.57
N PRO A 34 9.07 13.77 8.84
CA PRO A 34 8.89 13.88 7.40
C PRO A 34 9.07 12.52 6.72
N SER A 35 8.26 12.21 5.72
CA SER A 35 8.50 11.06 4.85
C SER A 35 9.69 11.33 3.93
N THR A 36 10.32 10.27 3.43
CA THR A 36 11.40 10.37 2.46
C THR A 36 10.93 9.74 1.15
N PRO A 37 10.39 10.51 0.18
CA PRO A 37 9.78 9.94 -1.03
C PRO A 37 10.73 9.12 -1.91
N ALA A 38 12.02 9.44 -1.89
CA ALA A 38 13.04 8.70 -2.63
C ALA A 38 13.29 7.30 -2.03
N ASP A 39 13.23 7.18 -0.70
CA ASP A 39 13.32 5.92 0.04
C ASP A 39 12.57 6.03 1.37
N GLN A 40 11.36 5.48 1.40
CA GLN A 40 10.48 5.56 2.57
C GLN A 40 11.05 4.84 3.81
N SER A 41 11.96 3.89 3.62
CA SER A 41 12.57 3.15 4.72
C SER A 41 13.36 4.05 5.66
N GLU A 42 13.98 5.12 5.14
CA GLU A 42 14.72 6.09 5.94
C GLU A 42 13.82 6.83 6.95
N GLY A 43 12.64 7.26 6.49
CA GLY A 43 11.64 7.93 7.33
C GLY A 43 11.16 7.03 8.45
N VAL A 44 10.87 5.76 8.14
CA VAL A 44 10.47 4.74 9.11
C VAL A 44 11.56 4.49 10.15
N ILE A 45 12.79 4.21 9.71
CA ILE A 45 13.91 3.90 10.61
C ILE A 45 14.20 5.08 11.55
N ARG A 46 14.18 6.31 11.02
CA ARG A 46 14.34 7.51 11.84
C ARG A 46 13.22 7.63 12.87
N GLY A 47 11.96 7.53 12.44
CA GLY A 47 10.81 7.65 13.31
C GLY A 47 10.81 6.62 14.45
N VAL A 48 11.14 5.36 14.15
CA VAL A 48 11.28 4.29 15.15
C VAL A 48 12.40 4.58 16.14
N ARG A 49 13.58 5.01 15.67
CA ARG A 49 14.71 5.33 16.57
C ARG A 49 14.39 6.53 17.47
N ASP A 50 13.74 7.55 16.93
CA ASP A 50 13.41 8.76 17.66
C ASP A 50 12.31 8.51 18.71
N VAL A 51 11.25 7.76 18.37
CA VAL A 51 10.19 7.42 19.34
C VAL A 51 10.73 6.54 20.48
N CYS A 52 11.64 5.59 20.18
CA CYS A 52 12.31 4.78 21.20
C CYS A 52 13.14 5.66 22.15
N ARG A 53 13.90 6.63 21.61
CA ARG A 53 14.67 7.59 22.41
C ARG A 53 13.77 8.45 23.30
N MET A 54 12.64 8.92 22.78
CA MET A 54 11.66 9.71 23.53
C MET A 54 11.00 8.90 24.65
N ALA A 55 10.70 7.62 24.42
CA ALA A 55 10.09 6.73 25.40
C ALA A 55 11.09 6.12 26.40
N GLY A 56 12.40 6.33 26.21
CA GLY A 56 13.45 5.71 27.02
C GLY A 56 13.48 4.18 26.88
N VAL A 57 13.21 3.67 25.68
CA VAL A 57 13.16 2.25 25.35
C VAL A 57 14.30 1.93 24.38
N ALA A 58 15.06 0.86 24.64
CA ALA A 58 16.04 0.38 23.68
C ALA A 58 15.33 -0.33 22.50
N PRO A 59 15.75 -0.13 21.24
CA PRO A 59 15.10 -0.76 20.10
C PRO A 59 15.00 -2.29 20.18
N GLY A 60 15.93 -2.95 20.87
CA GLY A 60 15.91 -4.41 21.09
C GLY A 60 14.85 -4.90 22.09
N GLU A 61 14.17 -4.00 22.80
CA GLU A 61 13.09 -4.32 23.74
C GLU A 61 11.69 -4.27 23.08
N VAL A 62 11.62 -3.89 21.80
CA VAL A 62 10.36 -3.82 21.05
C VAL A 62 9.93 -5.23 20.66
N ASP A 63 8.75 -5.64 21.11
CA ASP A 63 8.19 -6.96 20.84
C ASP A 63 7.55 -7.04 19.44
N PHE A 64 6.88 -5.96 19.03
CA PHE A 64 6.13 -5.91 17.78
C PHE A 64 6.32 -4.57 17.05
N LEU A 65 6.47 -4.66 15.73
CA LEU A 65 6.44 -3.53 14.81
C LEU A 65 5.32 -3.75 13.79
N PHE A 66 4.29 -2.94 13.85
CA PHE A 66 3.22 -2.91 12.85
C PHE A 66 3.53 -1.84 11.82
N HIS A 67 3.61 -2.24 10.55
CA HIS A 67 3.93 -1.34 9.44
C HIS A 67 2.72 -1.15 8.53
N GLY A 68 2.05 -0.01 8.70
CA GLY A 68 1.04 0.52 7.80
C GLY A 68 1.67 1.48 6.78
N THR A 69 1.18 1.43 5.54
CA THR A 69 1.63 2.37 4.51
C THR A 69 0.54 2.64 3.49
N THR A 70 0.51 3.88 3.01
CA THR A 70 -0.36 4.31 1.91
C THR A 70 0.33 4.27 0.55
N VAL A 71 1.62 3.89 0.49
CA VAL A 71 2.43 3.91 -0.75
C VAL A 71 1.81 3.06 -1.86
N ALA A 72 1.35 1.84 -1.55
CA ALA A 72 0.73 0.96 -2.54
C ALA A 72 -0.57 1.55 -3.11
N THR A 73 -1.42 2.10 -2.23
CA THR A 73 -2.69 2.72 -2.62
C THR A 73 -2.45 3.95 -3.48
N ASN A 74 -1.53 4.83 -3.08
CA ASN A 74 -1.17 6.02 -3.85
C ASN A 74 -0.54 5.64 -5.20
N MET A 75 0.30 4.62 -5.26
CA MET A 75 0.84 4.10 -6.52
C MET A 75 -0.28 3.67 -7.49
N VAL A 76 -1.35 3.04 -7.00
CA VAL A 76 -2.50 2.64 -7.82
C VAL A 76 -3.31 3.85 -8.27
N ILE A 77 -3.59 4.81 -7.39
CA ILE A 77 -4.34 6.03 -7.69
C ILE A 77 -3.60 6.90 -8.70
N GLU A 78 -2.31 7.13 -8.47
CA GLU A 78 -1.44 7.95 -9.32
C GLU A 78 -0.95 7.20 -10.56
N ARG A 79 -1.17 5.88 -10.62
CA ARG A 79 -0.76 4.99 -11.71
C ARG A 79 0.74 5.03 -11.98
N LYS A 80 1.55 5.15 -10.92
CA LYS A 80 3.02 5.15 -10.96
C LYS A 80 3.64 3.76 -10.79
N GLY A 81 2.87 2.71 -11.06
CA GLY A 81 3.36 1.33 -11.03
C GLY A 81 4.23 0.98 -12.24
N ALA A 82 4.79 -0.23 -12.21
CA ALA A 82 5.57 -0.75 -13.33
C ALA A 82 4.71 -1.02 -14.58
N GLU A 83 5.35 -0.98 -15.76
CA GLU A 83 4.73 -1.52 -16.97
C GLU A 83 4.66 -3.05 -16.87
N VAL A 84 3.45 -3.59 -16.92
CA VAL A 84 3.16 -5.01 -16.74
C VAL A 84 2.60 -5.66 -18.00
N GLY A 85 2.77 -6.98 -18.09
CA GLY A 85 2.13 -7.86 -19.05
C GLY A 85 1.07 -8.74 -18.39
N MET A 86 0.14 -9.27 -19.18
CA MET A 86 -0.89 -10.20 -18.71
C MET A 86 -0.96 -11.39 -19.65
N ILE A 87 -0.87 -12.59 -19.09
CA ILE A 87 -1.10 -13.83 -19.83
C ILE A 87 -2.54 -14.27 -19.54
N THR A 88 -3.30 -14.58 -20.58
CA THR A 88 -4.66 -15.10 -20.44
C THR A 88 -4.86 -16.31 -21.34
N THR A 89 -5.89 -17.11 -21.06
CA THR A 89 -6.36 -18.11 -22.01
C THR A 89 -6.81 -17.45 -23.32
N ARG A 90 -6.60 -18.13 -24.45
CA ARG A 90 -7.06 -17.71 -25.77
C ARG A 90 -8.57 -17.47 -25.75
N GLY A 91 -9.01 -16.34 -26.33
CA GLY A 91 -10.39 -15.86 -26.25
C GLY A 91 -10.66 -14.89 -25.09
N PHE A 92 -9.80 -14.83 -24.06
CA PHE A 92 -10.00 -13.99 -22.86
C PHE A 92 -9.11 -12.76 -22.78
N ARG A 93 -8.44 -12.39 -23.88
CA ARG A 93 -7.48 -11.27 -23.95
C ARG A 93 -8.04 -9.94 -23.43
N ASP A 94 -9.34 -9.73 -23.58
CA ASP A 94 -10.03 -8.48 -23.27
C ASP A 94 -10.82 -8.49 -21.97
N ILE A 95 -10.63 -9.50 -21.11
CA ILE A 95 -11.40 -9.61 -19.87
C ILE A 95 -11.32 -8.37 -18.98
N LEU A 96 -10.14 -7.75 -18.84
CA LEU A 96 -9.97 -6.50 -18.09
C LEU A 96 -10.54 -5.27 -18.81
N HIS A 97 -10.65 -5.31 -20.15
CA HIS A 97 -11.24 -4.21 -20.93
C HIS A 97 -12.77 -4.22 -20.85
N MET A 98 -13.36 -5.41 -20.78
CA MET A 98 -14.80 -5.62 -20.57
C MET A 98 -15.20 -5.42 -19.11
N ALA A 99 -14.28 -5.69 -18.17
CA ALA A 99 -14.43 -5.48 -16.72
C ALA A 99 -15.77 -5.97 -16.15
N ARG A 100 -16.29 -7.11 -16.66
CA ARG A 100 -17.57 -7.69 -16.24
C ARG A 100 -18.75 -6.70 -16.25
N HIS A 101 -18.81 -5.84 -17.26
CA HIS A 101 -19.85 -4.80 -17.38
C HIS A 101 -19.92 -3.83 -16.19
N LYS A 102 -18.81 -3.65 -15.45
CA LYS A 102 -18.72 -2.63 -14.39
C LYS A 102 -19.07 -1.26 -14.97
N ARG A 103 -19.88 -0.49 -14.25
CA ARG A 103 -20.18 0.91 -14.59
C ARG A 103 -19.43 1.83 -13.63
N PRO A 104 -18.59 2.77 -14.12
CA PRO A 104 -17.93 3.75 -13.26
C PRO A 104 -18.93 4.71 -12.60
N HIS A 105 -19.98 5.06 -13.32
CA HIS A 105 -21.07 5.92 -12.86
C HIS A 105 -22.40 5.23 -13.14
N ASN A 106 -23.25 5.12 -12.12
CA ASN A 106 -24.50 4.36 -12.24
C ASN A 106 -25.54 5.05 -13.14
N PHE A 107 -25.56 6.38 -13.16
CA PHE A 107 -26.61 7.17 -13.80
C PHE A 107 -26.13 8.02 -14.97
N SER A 108 -24.83 8.01 -15.27
CA SER A 108 -24.34 8.70 -16.47
C SER A 108 -24.35 7.75 -17.66
N LEU A 109 -24.89 8.19 -18.79
CA LEU A 109 -24.77 7.50 -20.09
C LEU A 109 -23.49 7.89 -20.83
N GLN A 110 -22.89 9.03 -20.48
CA GLN A 110 -21.66 9.54 -21.07
C GLN A 110 -20.57 9.56 -20.01
N PHE A 111 -19.62 8.65 -20.11
CA PHE A 111 -18.50 8.58 -19.18
C PHE A 111 -17.25 8.04 -19.86
N ASP A 112 -16.10 8.49 -19.39
CA ASP A 112 -14.85 7.80 -19.68
C ASP A 112 -14.81 6.47 -18.92
N VAL A 113 -14.34 5.42 -19.58
CA VAL A 113 -14.24 4.09 -18.99
C VAL A 113 -12.79 3.90 -18.52
N PRO A 114 -12.47 4.02 -17.21
CA PRO A 114 -11.09 4.20 -16.77
C PRO A 114 -10.16 3.03 -17.11
N TRP A 115 -10.68 1.80 -17.17
CA TRP A 115 -9.91 0.60 -17.54
C TRP A 115 -9.77 0.42 -19.07
N GLN A 116 -10.45 1.25 -19.87
CA GLN A 116 -10.28 1.31 -21.32
C GLN A 116 -9.35 2.45 -21.71
N SER A 117 -9.55 3.65 -21.16
CA SER A 117 -8.73 4.84 -21.45
C SER A 117 -7.34 4.75 -20.80
N LYS A 118 -7.28 4.26 -19.57
CA LYS A 118 -6.05 4.08 -18.78
C LYS A 118 -5.98 2.64 -18.28
N PRO A 119 -5.74 1.64 -19.15
CA PRO A 119 -5.73 0.25 -18.74
C PRO A 119 -4.53 -0.05 -17.83
N LEU A 120 -4.72 -0.92 -16.83
CA LEU A 120 -3.63 -1.38 -15.96
C LEU A 120 -2.56 -2.14 -16.78
N VAL A 121 -3.00 -2.93 -17.75
CA VAL A 121 -2.15 -3.64 -18.72
C VAL A 121 -2.57 -3.20 -20.12
N LYS A 122 -1.66 -2.60 -20.88
CA LYS A 122 -1.90 -2.17 -22.27
C LYS A 122 -2.30 -3.38 -23.12
N ARG A 123 -3.25 -3.22 -24.05
CA ARG A 123 -3.74 -4.35 -24.86
C ARG A 123 -2.63 -5.11 -25.60
N ARG A 124 -1.62 -4.40 -26.12
CA ARG A 124 -0.45 -5.00 -26.77
C ARG A 124 0.40 -5.89 -25.84
N ASN A 125 0.38 -5.65 -24.54
CA ASN A 125 1.11 -6.43 -23.53
C ASN A 125 0.27 -7.61 -22.99
N ARG A 126 -0.90 -7.88 -23.59
CA ARG A 126 -1.77 -9.01 -23.22
C ARG A 126 -1.55 -10.16 -24.19
N ILE A 127 -1.00 -11.25 -23.71
CA ILE A 127 -0.58 -12.41 -24.52
C ILE A 127 -1.54 -13.57 -24.25
N PRO A 128 -2.36 -13.97 -25.24
CA PRO A 128 -3.20 -15.15 -25.11
C PRO A 128 -2.41 -16.44 -25.34
N VAL A 129 -2.62 -17.44 -24.48
CA VAL A 129 -2.05 -18.79 -24.60
C VAL A 129 -3.13 -19.83 -24.87
N THR A 130 -2.80 -20.89 -25.61
CA THR A 130 -3.71 -22.00 -25.89
C THR A 130 -3.70 -22.95 -24.70
N GLU A 131 -4.73 -22.90 -23.87
CA GLU A 131 -4.86 -23.69 -22.64
C GLU A 131 -6.36 -23.79 -22.31
N ARG A 132 -6.79 -24.87 -21.63
CA ARG A 132 -8.12 -24.95 -21.02
C ARG A 132 -8.13 -25.98 -19.89
N VAL A 133 -8.43 -25.53 -18.67
CA VAL A 133 -8.81 -26.41 -17.56
C VAL A 133 -10.33 -26.56 -17.55
N MET A 134 -10.79 -27.81 -17.54
CA MET A 134 -12.20 -28.16 -17.29
C MET A 134 -12.37 -28.45 -15.79
N PRO A 135 -13.56 -28.24 -15.21
CA PRO A 135 -13.85 -28.60 -13.82
C PRO A 135 -13.56 -30.07 -13.52
#